data_AF-A0A4Y2UHR6-F1
#
_entry.id   AF-A0A4Y2UHR6-F1
#
_cell.length_a   1.000
_cell.length_b   1.000
_cell.length_c   1.000
_cell.angle_alpha   90.00
_cell.angle_beta   90.00
_cell.angle_gamma   90.00
#
_symmetry.space_group_name_H-M   'P 1'
#
loop_
_entity.id
_entity.type
_entity.pdbx_description
1 polymer ?
#
loop_
_entity_poly.entity_id
_entity_poly.type
_entity_poly.pdbx_seq_one_letter_code
_entity_poly.pdbx_strand_id
1 'polypeptide(L)'
;MCRSTFGSSLPHHKTLSHWYQHIDAAPGFPKEANDALALKIRNSPNPLFFPMIMDEMAIHQQAEFDGKEVHGLINLGFDESDDDSLPLAKEAFVLLLVCINSHWKLPIGYFFVPMD
;
A
#
# COMPACT_ATOMS: atom_id res chain seq x y z
N MET A 1 -3.24 19.77 -20.14
CA MET A 1 -3.80 18.90 -21.21
C MET A 1 -5.05 18.14 -20.77
N CYS A 2 -5.08 17.34 -19.70
CA CYS A 2 -6.30 16.61 -19.34
C CYS A 2 -7.53 17.51 -19.00
N ARG A 3 -7.39 18.57 -18.19
CA ARG A 3 -8.56 19.41 -17.80
C ARG A 3 -9.21 20.16 -18.96
N SER A 4 -8.43 20.56 -19.97
CA SER A 4 -8.95 21.23 -21.17
C SER A 4 -9.73 20.27 -22.08
N THR A 5 -9.34 18.99 -22.12
CA THR A 5 -10.03 17.95 -22.90
C THR A 5 -11.37 17.57 -22.28
N PHE A 6 -11.49 17.62 -20.94
CA PHE A 6 -12.71 17.26 -20.20
C PHE A 6 -13.51 18.47 -19.70
N GLY A 7 -13.39 19.64 -20.34
CA GLY A 7 -14.26 20.80 -20.04
C GLY A 7 -14.25 21.27 -18.57
N SER A 8 -13.12 21.10 -17.86
CA SER A 8 -13.01 21.39 -16.40
C SER A 8 -13.89 20.54 -15.47
N SER A 9 -14.51 19.46 -15.96
CA SER A 9 -15.33 18.53 -15.17
C SER A 9 -14.52 17.71 -14.17
N LEU A 10 -13.20 17.64 -14.35
CA LEU A 10 -12.29 16.94 -13.46
C LEU A 10 -11.82 17.85 -12.32
N PRO A 11 -11.75 17.34 -11.08
CA PRO A 11 -11.26 18.09 -9.94
C PRO A 11 -9.82 18.55 -10.16
N HIS A 12 -9.45 19.61 -9.45
CA HIS A 12 -8.07 20.10 -9.45
C HIS A 12 -7.13 19.04 -8.83
N HIS A 13 -5.88 18.95 -9.27
CA HIS A 13 -4.93 17.96 -8.74
C HIS A 13 -4.78 18.04 -7.21
N LYS A 14 -4.77 19.26 -6.64
CA LYS A 14 -4.77 19.46 -5.18
C LYS A 14 -5.97 18.82 -4.47
N THR A 15 -7.13 18.82 -5.10
CA THR A 15 -8.34 18.16 -4.56
C THR A 15 -8.14 16.65 -4.51
N LEU A 16 -7.57 16.06 -5.56
CA LEU A 16 -7.24 14.63 -5.57
C LEU A 16 -6.21 14.31 -4.49
N SER A 17 -5.10 15.04 -4.41
CA SER A 17 -4.07 14.83 -3.37
C SER A 17 -4.67 14.90 -1.97
N HIS A 18 -5.54 15.89 -1.71
CA HIS A 18 -6.23 16.02 -0.43
C HIS A 18 -7.14 14.82 -0.12
N TRP A 19 -7.84 14.26 -1.10
CA TRP A 19 -8.66 13.06 -0.87
C TRP A 19 -7.79 11.85 -0.51
N TYR A 20 -6.65 11.66 -1.18
CA TYR A 20 -5.73 10.55 -0.91
C TYR A 20 -4.96 10.68 0.41
N GLN A 21 -4.81 11.89 0.97
CA GLN A 21 -4.16 12.10 2.28
C GLN A 21 -4.87 11.44 3.46
N HIS A 22 -6.13 11.01 3.30
CA HIS A 22 -6.94 10.44 4.38
C HIS A 22 -6.90 8.90 4.42
N ILE A 23 -6.23 8.27 3.45
CA ILE A 23 -6.09 6.81 3.41
C ILE A 23 -4.88 6.44 4.23
N ASP A 24 -5.05 5.50 5.16
CA ASP A 24 -3.94 4.92 5.89
C ASP A 24 -3.19 3.97 4.95
N ALA A 25 -1.95 4.34 4.66
CA ALA A 25 -1.04 3.59 3.82
C ALA A 25 0.29 3.41 4.57
N ALA A 26 0.20 3.06 5.85
CA ALA A 26 1.36 2.60 6.62
C ALA A 26 1.76 1.16 6.18
N PRO A 27 3.04 0.78 6.35
CA PRO A 27 3.48 -0.60 6.19
C PRO A 27 2.68 -1.53 7.11
N GLY A 28 2.40 -2.74 6.64
CA GLY A 28 1.53 -3.71 7.29
C GLY A 28 0.41 -4.18 6.38
N PHE A 29 -0.72 -4.54 7.01
CA PHE A 29 -1.92 -5.01 6.32
C PHE A 29 -2.97 -3.89 6.26
N PRO A 30 -3.12 -3.16 5.14
CA PRO A 30 -4.05 -2.06 5.03
C PRO A 30 -5.51 -2.50 5.22
N LYS A 31 -6.21 -1.78 6.10
CA LYS A 31 -7.60 -2.08 6.45
C LYS A 31 -8.52 -1.91 5.24
N GLU A 32 -8.29 -0.90 4.42
CA GLU A 32 -9.06 -0.58 3.21
C GLU A 32 -9.00 -1.71 2.19
N ALA A 33 -7.82 -2.32 2.00
CA ALA A 33 -7.65 -3.46 1.09
C ALA A 33 -8.40 -4.69 1.62
N ASN A 34 -8.30 -4.95 2.93
CA ASN A 34 -8.98 -6.07 3.58
C ASN A 34 -10.51 -5.92 3.56
N ASP A 35 -11.02 -4.71 3.81
CA ASP A 35 -12.45 -4.40 3.74
C ASP A 35 -12.98 -4.56 2.31
N ALA A 36 -12.23 -4.06 1.32
CA ALA A 36 -12.58 -4.22 -0.10
C ALA A 36 -12.57 -5.70 -0.52
N LEU A 37 -11.59 -6.47 -0.08
CA LEU A 37 -11.50 -7.91 -0.29
C LEU A 37 -12.71 -8.63 0.31
N ALA A 38 -13.04 -8.35 1.58
CA ALA A 38 -14.18 -8.94 2.26
C ALA A 38 -15.50 -8.62 1.55
N LEU A 39 -15.69 -7.37 1.12
CA LEU A 39 -16.86 -6.95 0.35
C LEU A 39 -16.93 -7.68 -1.00
N LYS A 40 -15.80 -7.82 -1.69
CA LYS A 40 -15.73 -8.53 -2.97
C LYS A 40 -16.08 -10.01 -2.83
N ILE A 41 -15.57 -10.67 -1.79
CA ILE A 41 -15.87 -12.08 -1.50
C ILE A 41 -17.37 -12.25 -1.19
N ARG A 42 -17.94 -11.40 -0.32
CA ARG A 42 -19.37 -11.44 0.05
C ARG A 42 -20.30 -11.25 -1.15
N ASN A 43 -19.92 -10.39 -2.10
CA ASN A 43 -20.71 -10.11 -3.29
C ASN A 43 -20.44 -11.07 -4.46
N SER A 44 -19.57 -12.07 -4.27
CA SER A 44 -19.27 -13.03 -5.31
C SER A 44 -20.22 -14.23 -5.22
N PRO A 45 -20.87 -14.63 -6.33
CA PRO A 45 -21.82 -15.74 -6.33
C PRO A 45 -21.13 -17.10 -6.11
N ASN A 46 -19.84 -17.18 -6.41
CA ASN A 46 -19.02 -18.39 -6.29
C ASN A 46 -17.82 -18.12 -5.39
N PRO A 47 -17.28 -19.17 -4.72
CA PRO A 47 -16.02 -19.06 -3.99
C PRO A 47 -14.89 -18.55 -4.90
N LEU A 48 -14.06 -17.67 -4.35
CA LEU A 48 -12.89 -17.14 -5.03
C LEU A 48 -11.63 -17.86 -4.57
N PHE A 49 -10.70 -18.09 -5.49
CA PHE A 49 -9.45 -18.80 -5.22
C PHE A 49 -8.25 -17.86 -5.43
N PHE A 50 -7.38 -17.82 -4.42
CA PHE A 50 -6.26 -16.90 -4.35
C PHE A 50 -4.97 -17.61 -3.98
N PRO A 51 -4.03 -17.81 -4.90
CA PRO A 51 -2.62 -17.87 -4.58
C PRO A 51 -2.17 -16.54 -3.99
N MET A 52 -1.34 -16.64 -2.96
CA MET A 52 -0.58 -15.52 -2.41
C MET A 52 0.80 -15.53 -3.07
N ILE A 53 1.17 -14.40 -3.64
CA ILE A 53 2.50 -14.13 -4.20
C ILE A 53 3.24 -13.24 -3.21
N MET A 54 4.51 -13.55 -2.99
CA MET A 54 5.41 -12.81 -2.12
C MET A 54 6.63 -12.44 -2.95
N ASP A 55 7.12 -11.21 -2.80
CA ASP A 55 8.28 -10.71 -3.54
C ASP A 55 9.00 -9.62 -2.73
N GLU A 56 10.33 -9.61 -2.75
CA GLU A 56 11.16 -8.52 -2.25
C GLU A 56 11.54 -7.55 -3.39
N MET A 57 11.38 -6.25 -3.16
CA MET A 57 11.76 -5.21 -4.11
C MET A 57 12.77 -4.25 -3.49
N ALA A 58 13.95 -4.10 -4.10
CA ALA A 58 14.93 -3.11 -3.66
C ALA A 58 14.36 -1.67 -3.71
N ILE A 59 14.56 -0.92 -2.63
CA ILE A 59 14.16 0.49 -2.48
C ILE A 59 15.37 1.39 -2.27
N HIS A 60 15.19 2.69 -2.51
CA HIS A 60 16.23 3.67 -2.24
C HIS A 60 16.39 3.85 -0.73
N GLN A 61 17.63 3.70 -0.23
CA GLN A 61 17.95 3.84 1.19
C GLN A 61 18.02 5.32 1.55
N GLN A 62 16.90 5.88 1.99
CA GLN A 62 16.81 7.28 2.38
C GLN A 62 15.77 7.45 3.49
N ALA A 63 16.15 8.21 4.53
CA ALA A 63 15.19 8.67 5.53
C ALA A 63 14.63 10.04 5.12
N GLU A 64 13.31 10.18 5.15
CA GLU A 64 12.62 11.44 4.84
C GLU A 64 11.64 11.80 5.95
N PHE A 65 11.67 13.05 6.41
CA PHE A 65 10.68 13.58 7.35
C PHE A 65 9.58 14.30 6.58
N ASP A 66 8.34 13.85 6.72
CA ASP A 66 7.18 14.40 5.99
C ASP A 66 6.49 15.57 6.71
N GLY A 67 7.01 15.98 7.87
CA GLY A 67 6.40 16.96 8.76
C GLY A 67 5.67 16.36 9.97
N LYS A 68 5.46 15.04 9.98
CA LYS A 68 4.82 14.28 11.07
C LYS A 68 5.74 13.21 11.60
N GLU A 69 6.27 12.37 10.72
CA GLU A 69 7.08 11.20 11.08
C GLU A 69 8.24 10.99 10.10
N VAL A 70 9.21 10.19 10.52
CA VAL A 70 10.37 9.81 9.69
C VAL A 70 10.03 8.52 8.96
N HIS A 71 10.12 8.56 7.64
CA HIS A 71 9.91 7.44 6.73
C HIS A 71 11.24 6.87 6.24
N GLY A 72 11.24 5.62 5.77
CA GLY A 72 12.40 4.96 5.15
C GLY A 72 13.23 4.07 6.08
N LEU A 73 12.81 3.94 7.33
CA LEU A 73 13.35 2.97 8.29
C LEU A 73 12.68 1.60 8.10
N ILE A 74 13.32 0.55 8.64
CA ILE A 74 12.68 -0.77 8.75
C ILE A 74 11.34 -0.64 9.46
N ASN A 75 10.30 -1.23 8.88
CA ASN A 75 8.96 -1.22 9.42
C ASN A 75 8.25 -2.53 9.04
N LEU A 76 8.03 -3.38 10.05
CA LEU A 76 7.40 -4.69 9.90
C LEU A 76 5.89 -4.67 10.16
N GLY A 77 5.26 -3.50 10.19
CA GLY A 77 3.80 -3.35 10.35
C GLY A 77 3.30 -3.73 11.74
N PHE A 78 4.17 -3.69 12.75
CA PHE A 78 3.82 -3.81 14.16
C PHE A 78 4.02 -2.45 14.83
N ASP A 79 3.06 -2.05 15.64
CA ASP A 79 3.30 -1.01 16.65
C ASP A 79 4.34 -1.58 17.63
N GLU A 80 5.30 -0.75 18.05
CA GLU A 80 6.37 -0.99 19.03
C GLU A 80 7.78 -1.19 18.44
N SER A 81 8.42 -0.07 18.11
CA SER A 81 9.30 0.62 19.07
C SER A 81 9.67 1.99 18.50
N ASP A 82 9.46 3.06 19.29
CA ASP A 82 10.07 4.40 19.07
C ASP A 82 11.58 4.31 19.29
N ASP A 83 12.23 3.38 18.60
CA ASP A 83 13.67 3.30 18.55
C ASP A 83 14.12 4.06 17.31
N ASP A 84 14.41 5.35 17.50
CA ASP A 84 15.02 6.22 16.50
C ASP A 84 16.35 5.66 15.93
N SER A 85 16.84 4.52 16.45
CA SER A 85 18.01 3.81 15.96
C SER A 85 17.72 2.70 14.93
N LEU A 86 16.46 2.50 14.52
CA LEU A 86 16.16 1.54 13.45
C LEU A 86 16.92 1.91 12.16
N PRO A 87 17.58 0.94 11.50
CA PRO A 87 18.34 1.23 10.29
C PRO A 87 17.43 1.50 9.09
N LEU A 88 18.01 2.09 8.04
CA LEU A 88 17.33 2.30 6.76
C LEU A 88 16.90 0.96 6.16
N ALA A 89 15.66 0.92 5.68
CA ALA A 89 15.18 -0.20 4.91
C ALA A 89 15.86 -0.24 3.54
N LYS A 90 16.11 -1.45 3.05
CA LYS A 90 16.76 -1.69 1.76
C LYS A 90 15.82 -2.32 0.75
N GLU A 91 14.81 -3.02 1.24
CA GLU A 91 13.83 -3.71 0.41
C GLU A 91 12.41 -3.51 0.96
N ALA A 92 11.43 -3.63 0.07
CA ALA A 92 10.02 -3.73 0.39
C ALA A 92 9.56 -5.16 0.11
N PHE A 93 9.13 -5.87 1.15
CA PHE A 93 8.53 -7.19 1.05
C PHE A 93 7.02 -7.04 0.82
N VAL A 94 6.50 -7.50 -0.32
CA VAL A 94 5.11 -7.26 -0.74
C VAL A 94 4.32 -8.56 -0.81
N LEU A 95 3.12 -8.55 -0.25
CA LEU A 95 2.15 -9.63 -0.30
C LEU A 95 1.02 -9.29 -1.27
N LEU A 96 0.85 -10.12 -2.31
CA LEU A 96 -0.12 -9.90 -3.38
C LEU A 96 -1.05 -11.11 -3.52
N LEU A 97 -2.36 -10.90 -3.40
CA LEU A 97 -3.35 -11.91 -3.79
C LEU A 97 -3.64 -11.82 -5.28
N VAL A 98 -3.67 -12.97 -5.95
CA VAL A 98 -4.07 -13.07 -7.36
C VAL A 98 -5.31 -13.95 -7.46
N CYS A 99 -6.44 -13.39 -7.87
CA CYS A 99 -7.68 -14.13 -8.04
C CYS A 99 -7.67 -14.90 -9.37
N ILE A 100 -7.57 -16.23 -9.31
CA ILE A 100 -7.46 -17.07 -10.53
C ILE A 100 -8.77 -17.08 -11.31
N ASN A 101 -9.90 -17.20 -10.62
CA ASN A 101 -11.21 -17.40 -11.24
C ASN A 101 -11.96 -16.09 -11.54
N SER A 102 -11.39 -14.93 -11.24
CA SER A 102 -11.98 -13.63 -11.55
C SER A 102 -10.99 -12.60 -12.13
N HIS A 103 -9.74 -13.00 -12.40
CA HIS A 103 -8.72 -12.22 -13.13
C HIS A 103 -8.40 -10.82 -12.57
N TRP A 104 -8.23 -10.69 -11.25
CA TRP A 104 -7.75 -9.45 -10.63
C TRP A 104 -6.67 -9.74 -9.58
N LYS A 105 -5.92 -8.71 -9.20
CA LYS A 105 -4.87 -8.79 -8.18
C LYS A 105 -5.10 -7.70 -7.12
N LEU A 106 -4.70 -7.96 -5.89
CA LEU A 106 -4.81 -7.02 -4.78
C LEU A 106 -3.60 -7.13 -3.86
N PRO A 107 -2.81 -6.05 -3.72
CA PRO A 107 -1.82 -5.98 -2.65
C PRO A 107 -2.55 -6.01 -1.31
N ILE A 108 -2.20 -6.95 -0.47
CA ILE A 108 -2.83 -7.14 0.85
C ILE A 108 -1.93 -6.73 1.99
N GLY A 109 -0.64 -6.52 1.73
CA GLY A 109 0.29 -5.96 2.69
C GLY A 109 1.65 -5.73 2.10
N TYR A 110 2.43 -4.90 2.77
CA TYR A 110 3.83 -4.68 2.46
C TYR A 110 4.61 -4.25 3.70
N PHE A 111 5.90 -4.52 3.70
CA PHE A 111 6.79 -4.29 4.85
C PHE A 111 8.13 -3.77 4.36
N PHE A 112 8.75 -2.91 5.16
CA PHE A 112 10.10 -2.42 4.90
C PHE A 112 11.10 -3.25 5.70
N VAL A 113 11.98 -3.94 4.99
CA VAL A 113 12.87 -4.98 5.54
C VAL A 113 14.34 -4.64 5.28
N PRO A 114 15.28 -5.20 6.07
CA PRO A 114 16.70 -5.17 5.71
C PRO A 114 16.94 -6.01 4.45
N MET A 115 18.11 -5.84 3.83
CA MET A 115 18.54 -6.72 2.72
C MET A 115 19.14 -7.99 3.31
N ASP A 116 18.73 -9.15 2.78
CA ASP A 116 19.27 -10.47 3.13
C ASP A 116 20.71 -10.71 2.64
#